data_AF-A0AAD7JF08-F1
#
_entry.id   AF-A0AAD7JF08-F1
#
_cell.length_a   1.000
_cell.length_b   1.000
_cell.length_c   1.000
_cell.angle_alpha   90.00
_cell.angle_beta   90.00
_cell.angle_gamma   90.00
#
_symmetry.space_group_name_H-M   'P 1'
#
loop_
_entity.id
_entity.type
_entity.pdbx_description
1 polymer ?
#
loop_
_entity_poly.entity_id
_entity_poly.type
_entity_poly.pdbx_seq_one_letter_code
_entity_poly.pdbx_strand_id
1 'polypeptide(L)'
;MNTSPTNPGSACDIIDIDADAEINGEKPEITIETPRPSKKVLPCGGFVFPFSGPGKTASSDYPYALHDTLQLPWTHSSSADGTLTLRSIACRKICAKGRSNCSACADLSKDSILEGILDRAKHGVHEKANYAYQSFSGLIELLRRKNKHIEEMKMRGFNAARRIARQARSLTDHKCFVRAIQKAGSTGIK
;
A
#
# COMPACT_ATOMS: atom_id res chain seq x y z
N MET A 1 29.75 39.91 -20.72
CA MET A 1 28.85 41.03 -21.07
C MET A 1 27.45 40.57 -20.77
N ASN A 2 27.00 40.81 -19.54
CA ASN A 2 25.98 41.81 -19.18
C ASN A 2 24.62 41.11 -19.10
N THR A 3 23.80 41.21 -18.07
CA THR A 3 23.85 41.82 -16.71
C THR A 3 22.56 41.32 -16.07
N SER A 4 22.60 40.94 -14.78
CA SER A 4 21.39 40.92 -13.95
C SER A 4 20.72 42.30 -13.93
N PRO A 5 19.45 42.36 -13.52
CA PRO A 5 19.13 43.31 -12.48
C PRO A 5 18.41 42.64 -11.31
N THR A 6 19.07 42.76 -10.17
CA THR A 6 18.51 42.90 -8.82
C THR A 6 17.43 43.98 -8.76
N ASN A 7 16.38 43.76 -7.94
CA ASN A 7 15.72 44.84 -7.21
C ASN A 7 15.11 44.29 -5.91
N PRO A 8 14.89 45.11 -4.87
CA PRO A 8 15.37 44.84 -3.53
C PRO A 8 14.17 44.81 -2.56
N GLY A 9 14.48 44.67 -1.27
CA GLY A 9 13.50 44.56 -0.21
C GLY A 9 12.45 45.68 -0.14
N SER A 10 11.32 45.31 0.44
CA SER A 10 10.35 46.21 1.06
C SER A 10 9.72 45.40 2.20
N ALA A 11 10.29 45.52 3.39
CA ALA A 11 9.91 46.47 4.44
C ALA A 11 8.99 45.75 5.44
N CYS A 12 9.56 45.44 6.60
CA CYS A 12 8.78 45.08 7.78
C CYS A 12 7.98 46.32 8.18
N ASP A 13 6.65 46.23 8.14
CA ASP A 13 5.79 47.28 8.66
C ASP A 13 5.99 47.40 10.17
N ILE A 14 6.61 48.50 10.58
CA ILE A 14 6.66 48.98 11.96
C ILE A 14 5.28 49.54 12.26
N ILE A 15 4.59 48.96 13.23
CA ILE A 15 3.31 49.48 13.72
C ILE A 15 3.63 50.66 14.64
N ASP A 16 3.32 51.87 14.20
CA ASP A 16 3.33 53.08 15.03
C ASP A 16 2.30 52.92 16.16
N ILE A 17 2.81 52.93 17.39
CA ILE A 17 2.04 53.12 18.62
C ILE A 17 2.17 54.61 18.91
N ASP A 18 1.10 55.37 18.66
CA ASP A 18 0.69 56.57 19.41
C ASP A 18 -0.43 57.28 18.63
N ALA A 19 -1.67 56.94 18.97
CA ALA A 19 -2.85 57.69 18.55
C ALA A 19 -3.83 57.73 19.72
N ASP A 20 -3.70 58.78 20.52
CA ASP A 20 -4.60 59.10 21.63
C ASP A 20 -5.96 59.55 21.06
N ALA A 21 -6.87 58.60 20.87
CA ALA A 21 -8.27 58.89 20.57
C ALA A 21 -9.05 59.03 21.88
N GLU A 22 -9.40 60.27 22.22
CA GLU A 22 -10.40 60.59 23.24
C GLU A 22 -11.77 60.01 22.82
N ILE A 23 -12.20 58.92 23.47
CA ILE A 23 -13.55 58.37 23.31
C ILE A 23 -14.42 58.90 24.46
N ASN A 24 -15.21 59.91 24.15
CA ASN A 24 -16.34 60.34 24.96
C ASN A 24 -17.54 59.41 24.74
N GLY A 25 -18.18 59.01 25.83
CA GLY A 25 -19.63 58.83 25.87
C GLY A 25 -20.20 57.41 25.70
N GLU A 26 -20.98 57.03 26.72
CA GLU A 26 -21.97 55.96 26.79
C GLU A 26 -21.46 54.52 26.95
N LYS A 27 -21.65 54.02 28.18
CA LYS A 27 -21.47 52.64 28.60
C LYS A 27 -22.67 51.81 28.10
N PRO A 28 -22.54 50.96 27.07
CA PRO A 28 -23.58 49.99 26.79
C PRO A 28 -23.62 48.97 27.93
N GLU A 29 -24.80 48.77 28.49
CA GLU A 29 -25.08 47.69 29.43
C GLU A 29 -25.01 46.37 28.67
N ILE A 30 -23.80 45.79 28.61
CA ILE A 30 -23.54 44.47 28.05
C ILE A 30 -24.22 43.47 28.97
N THR A 31 -25.40 43.00 28.56
CA THR A 31 -26.03 41.83 29.15
C THR A 31 -25.13 40.63 28.87
N ILE A 32 -24.35 40.22 29.86
CA ILE A 32 -23.51 39.02 29.80
C ILE A 32 -24.46 37.83 29.81
N GLU A 33 -24.87 37.38 28.63
CA GLU A 33 -25.51 36.08 28.47
C GLU A 33 -24.51 35.02 28.98
N THR A 34 -24.90 34.34 30.06
CA THR A 34 -24.12 33.25 30.64
C THR A 34 -23.89 32.19 29.56
N PRO A 35 -22.64 31.73 29.33
CA PRO A 35 -22.35 30.76 28.27
C PRO A 35 -23.18 29.50 28.52
N ARG A 36 -24.10 29.18 27.61
CA ARG A 36 -24.78 27.87 27.62
C ARG A 36 -23.71 26.79 27.71
N PRO A 37 -23.89 25.75 28.56
CA PRO A 37 -22.89 24.70 28.72
C PRO A 37 -22.58 24.12 27.34
N SER A 38 -21.37 24.40 26.87
CA SER A 38 -20.91 23.95 25.56
C SER A 38 -21.00 22.43 25.55
N LYS A 39 -21.84 21.89 24.67
CA LYS A 39 -21.97 20.44 24.51
C LYS A 39 -20.56 19.92 24.25
N LYS A 40 -19.99 19.13 25.16
CA LYS A 40 -18.64 18.57 25.00
C LYS A 40 -18.62 17.77 23.70
N VAL A 41 -18.00 18.35 22.67
CA VAL A 41 -17.81 17.73 21.38
C VAL A 41 -16.48 16.98 21.43
N LEU A 42 -16.50 15.70 21.06
CA LEU A 42 -15.27 14.88 20.99
C LEU A 42 -14.78 14.80 19.54
N PRO A 43 -13.46 14.69 19.31
CA PRO A 43 -12.93 14.43 17.98
C PRO A 43 -13.40 13.06 17.46
N CYS A 44 -13.59 12.94 16.15
CA CYS A 44 -13.99 11.70 15.52
C CYS A 44 -12.80 10.73 15.44
N GLY A 45 -12.95 9.56 16.05
CA GLY A 45 -11.95 8.48 16.02
C GLY A 45 -11.70 7.97 14.60
N GLY A 46 -12.76 7.79 13.80
CA GLY A 46 -12.66 7.18 12.47
C GLY A 46 -12.87 5.67 12.53
N PHE A 47 -12.81 5.00 11.39
CA PHE A 47 -12.94 3.55 11.32
C PHE A 47 -11.57 2.91 11.58
N VAL A 48 -11.46 2.10 12.64
CA VAL A 48 -10.22 1.37 12.94
C VAL A 48 -10.18 0.12 12.08
N PHE A 49 -9.14 -0.03 11.25
CA PHE A 49 -8.97 -1.18 10.38
C PHE A 49 -8.57 -2.42 11.18
N PRO A 50 -9.35 -3.51 11.14
CA PRO A 50 -9.01 -4.75 11.85
C PRO A 50 -7.95 -5.52 11.05
N PHE A 51 -6.74 -5.64 11.60
CA PHE A 51 -5.69 -6.47 11.02
C PHE A 51 -6.00 -7.96 11.16
N SER A 52 -5.51 -8.77 10.23
CA SER A 52 -5.90 -10.18 10.12
C SER A 52 -5.28 -11.09 11.18
N GLY A 53 -4.29 -10.61 11.94
CA GLY A 53 -3.67 -11.38 13.01
C GLY A 53 -2.57 -10.65 13.79
N PRO A 54 -1.99 -11.32 14.81
CA PRO A 54 -0.91 -10.75 15.61
C PRO A 54 0.33 -10.43 14.75
N GLY A 55 0.98 -9.30 15.03
CA GLY A 55 2.20 -8.87 14.32
C GLY A 55 1.95 -8.30 12.93
N LYS A 56 0.70 -8.23 12.49
CA LYS A 56 0.31 -7.51 11.27
C LYS A 56 0.24 -6.01 11.53
N THR A 57 0.81 -5.26 10.61
CA THR A 57 0.84 -3.80 10.60
C THR A 57 0.00 -3.26 9.46
N ALA A 58 -0.28 -1.96 9.52
CA ALA A 58 -0.88 -1.20 8.44
C ALA A 58 -0.23 -1.49 7.08
N SER A 59 1.10 -1.36 7.00
CA SER A 59 1.89 -1.63 5.78
C SER A 59 1.76 -3.06 5.26
N SER A 60 1.62 -4.03 6.15
CA SER A 60 1.62 -5.46 5.79
C SER A 60 0.27 -5.98 5.29
N ASP A 61 -0.85 -5.43 5.77
CA ASP A 61 -2.19 -5.98 5.54
C ASP A 61 -3.11 -5.03 4.74
N TYR A 62 -2.88 -3.71 4.77
CA TYR A 62 -3.71 -2.77 4.03
C TYR A 62 -3.23 -2.59 2.58
N PRO A 63 -4.11 -2.67 1.57
CA PRO A 63 -3.75 -2.49 0.17
C PRO A 63 -3.67 -1.00 -0.22
N TYR A 64 -2.55 -0.35 0.09
CA TYR A 64 -2.35 1.09 -0.17
C TYR A 64 -2.54 1.50 -1.63
N ALA A 65 -2.13 0.65 -2.57
CA ALA A 65 -2.22 0.91 -4.01
C ALA A 65 -3.67 1.10 -4.53
N LEU A 66 -4.69 0.75 -3.73
CA LEU A 66 -6.08 1.06 -4.08
C LEU A 66 -6.36 2.56 -4.11
N HIS A 67 -5.65 3.37 -3.33
CA HIS A 67 -5.81 4.83 -3.34
C HIS A 67 -5.33 5.46 -4.65
N ASP A 68 -4.44 4.80 -5.39
CA ASP A 68 -3.93 5.28 -6.68
C ASP A 68 -4.81 4.81 -7.86
N THR A 69 -5.59 3.76 -7.66
CA THR A 69 -6.35 3.08 -8.73
C THR A 69 -7.85 3.29 -8.63
N LEU A 70 -8.37 3.58 -7.44
CA LEU A 70 -9.79 3.80 -7.17
C LEU A 70 -9.99 5.13 -6.45
N GLN A 71 -11.12 5.79 -6.74
CA GLN A 71 -11.57 6.94 -5.94
C GLN A 71 -12.26 6.43 -4.68
N LEU A 72 -11.46 6.12 -3.65
CA LEU A 72 -11.99 5.62 -2.39
C LEU A 72 -12.66 6.75 -1.59
N PRO A 73 -13.86 6.55 -1.01
CA PRO A 73 -14.56 7.56 -0.22
C PRO A 73 -13.97 7.78 1.19
N TRP A 74 -12.73 7.36 1.44
CA TRP A 74 -12.00 7.55 2.68
C TRP A 74 -10.52 7.81 2.44
N THR A 75 -9.90 8.51 3.38
CA THR A 75 -8.44 8.61 3.54
C THR A 75 -7.95 7.65 4.62
N HIS A 76 -6.64 7.47 4.73
CA HIS A 76 -6.02 6.60 5.71
C HIS A 76 -4.97 7.36 6.54
N SER A 77 -4.77 6.95 7.79
CA SER A 77 -3.72 7.45 8.66
C SER A 77 -3.28 6.35 9.63
N SER A 78 -1.97 6.22 9.85
CA SER A 78 -1.42 5.31 10.85
C SER A 78 -0.99 6.10 12.07
N SER A 79 -1.38 5.66 13.26
CA SER A 79 -0.90 6.23 14.52
C SER A 79 0.42 5.58 14.97
N ALA A 80 1.07 6.19 15.97
CA ALA A 80 2.37 5.74 16.48
C ALA A 80 2.33 4.34 17.12
N ASP A 81 1.17 3.92 17.61
CA ASP A 81 0.91 2.57 18.12
C ASP A 81 0.71 1.52 17.01
N GLY A 82 0.80 1.94 15.73
CA GLY A 82 0.61 1.09 14.57
C GLY A 82 -0.85 0.88 14.16
N THR A 83 -1.80 1.52 14.85
CA THR A 83 -3.23 1.42 14.51
C THR A 83 -3.51 2.13 13.18
N LEU A 84 -4.12 1.43 12.23
CA LEU A 84 -4.57 2.03 10.97
C LEU A 84 -6.00 2.54 11.12
N THR A 85 -6.19 3.83 10.86
CA THR A 85 -7.49 4.47 10.90
C THR A 85 -7.88 4.94 9.50
N LEU A 86 -9.07 4.56 9.06
CA LEU A 86 -9.72 5.04 7.85
C LEU A 86 -10.71 6.15 8.21
N ARG A 87 -10.71 7.23 7.45
CA ARG A 87 -11.55 8.39 7.71
C ARG A 87 -12.31 8.75 6.45
N SER A 88 -13.65 8.76 6.53
CA SER A 88 -14.48 9.16 5.39
C SER A 88 -14.11 10.57 4.93
N ILE A 89 -14.12 10.82 3.63
CA ILE A 89 -13.93 12.17 3.08
C ILE A 89 -15.04 13.13 3.58
N ALA A 90 -16.24 12.60 3.83
CA ALA A 90 -17.36 13.33 4.42
C ALA A 90 -17.31 13.38 5.97
N CYS A 91 -16.15 13.09 6.59
CA CYS A 91 -16.00 13.11 8.04
C CYS A 91 -16.22 14.53 8.60
N ARG A 92 -17.15 14.65 9.56
CA ARG A 92 -17.39 15.93 10.27
C ARG A 92 -16.27 16.32 11.24
N LYS A 93 -15.22 15.50 11.40
CA LYS A 93 -14.10 15.63 12.35
C LYS A 93 -14.49 15.60 13.84
N ILE A 94 -15.77 15.80 14.15
CA ILE A 94 -16.32 15.83 15.49
C ILE A 94 -17.50 14.86 15.66
N CYS A 95 -17.71 14.42 16.90
CA CYS A 95 -18.76 13.50 17.30
C CYS A 95 -19.63 14.08 18.42
N ALA A 96 -20.92 13.71 18.38
CA ALA A 96 -21.82 13.96 19.49
C ALA A 96 -21.41 13.15 20.72
N LYS A 97 -21.76 13.66 21.91
CA LYS A 97 -21.44 13.03 23.19
C LYS A 97 -21.88 11.56 23.20
N GLY A 98 -20.98 10.66 23.59
CA GLY A 98 -21.23 9.22 23.68
C GLY A 98 -20.97 8.43 22.39
N ARG A 99 -20.60 9.07 21.29
CA ARG A 99 -20.15 8.37 20.07
C ARG A 99 -18.65 8.54 19.87
N SER A 100 -17.96 7.46 19.52
CA SER A 100 -16.55 7.48 19.11
C SER A 100 -16.38 8.04 17.69
N ASN A 101 -17.36 7.79 16.82
CA ASN A 101 -17.27 8.06 15.39
C ASN A 101 -18.50 8.82 14.85
N CYS A 102 -18.28 9.67 13.85
CA CYS A 102 -19.37 10.33 13.13
C CYS A 102 -20.06 9.34 12.19
N SER A 103 -21.31 9.64 11.76
CA SER A 103 -22.10 8.73 10.92
C SER A 103 -21.36 8.32 9.63
N ALA A 104 -20.77 9.29 8.92
CA ALA A 104 -20.02 9.01 7.70
C ALA A 104 -18.84 8.04 7.90
N CYS A 105 -18.11 8.14 9.03
CA CYS A 105 -17.04 7.18 9.33
C CYS A 105 -17.56 5.82 9.81
N ALA A 106 -18.71 5.80 10.50
CA ALA A 106 -19.34 4.54 10.93
C ALA A 106 -19.89 3.76 9.73
N ASP A 107 -20.43 4.46 8.73
CA ASP A 107 -20.99 3.88 7.52
C ASP A 107 -19.92 3.33 6.55
N LEU A 108 -18.63 3.63 6.75
CA LEU A 108 -17.54 3.00 5.99
C LEU A 108 -17.58 1.47 6.08
N SER A 109 -18.01 0.92 7.22
CA SER A 109 -18.16 -0.53 7.42
C SER A 109 -19.14 -1.20 6.44
N LYS A 110 -20.02 -0.42 5.82
CA LYS A 110 -21.03 -0.88 4.85
C LYS A 110 -20.60 -0.64 3.40
N ASP A 111 -19.45 -0.01 3.18
CA ASP A 111 -18.92 0.20 1.85
C ASP A 111 -18.44 -1.13 1.28
N SER A 112 -18.93 -1.51 0.10
CA SER A 112 -18.67 -2.81 -0.51
C SER A 112 -17.20 -2.99 -0.91
N ILE A 113 -16.48 -1.90 -1.21
CA ILE A 113 -15.06 -1.95 -1.51
C ILE A 113 -14.29 -2.24 -0.22
N LEU A 114 -14.60 -1.54 0.87
CA LEU A 114 -13.96 -1.80 2.16
C LEU A 114 -14.28 -3.20 2.66
N GLU A 115 -15.51 -3.66 2.57
CA GLU A 115 -15.91 -5.04 2.91
C GLU A 115 -15.06 -6.06 2.13
N GLY A 116 -14.91 -5.88 0.81
CA GLY A 116 -14.06 -6.75 0.00
C GLY A 116 -12.57 -6.69 0.38
N ILE A 117 -12.07 -5.53 0.82
CA ILE A 117 -10.70 -5.41 1.36
C ILE A 117 -10.56 -6.22 2.65
N LEU A 118 -11.53 -6.09 3.56
CA LEU A 118 -11.53 -6.81 4.84
C LEU A 118 -11.61 -8.32 4.63
N ASP A 119 -12.47 -8.77 3.71
CA ASP A 119 -12.59 -10.18 3.35
C ASP A 119 -11.27 -10.74 2.81
N ARG A 120 -10.63 -10.01 1.87
CA ARG A 120 -9.32 -10.40 1.32
C ARG A 120 -8.18 -10.32 2.33
N ALA A 121 -8.22 -9.36 3.26
CA ALA A 121 -7.25 -9.31 4.34
C ALA A 121 -7.35 -10.59 5.18
N LYS A 122 -8.58 -11.04 5.49
CA LYS A 122 -8.84 -12.22 6.31
C LYS A 122 -8.54 -13.54 5.60
N HIS A 123 -8.99 -13.70 4.36
CA HIS A 123 -8.91 -14.97 3.62
C HIS A 123 -7.72 -15.05 2.65
N GLY A 124 -6.98 -13.94 2.50
CA GLY A 124 -5.93 -13.81 1.49
C GLY A 124 -6.47 -13.32 0.15
N VAL A 125 -5.55 -12.80 -0.66
CA VAL A 125 -5.85 -12.30 -2.01
C VAL A 125 -5.51 -13.39 -3.03
N HIS A 126 -6.46 -13.66 -3.93
CA HIS A 126 -6.26 -14.63 -5.00
C HIS A 126 -5.08 -14.25 -5.92
N GLU A 127 -4.31 -15.23 -6.41
CA GLU A 127 -3.10 -15.00 -7.21
C GLU A 127 -3.35 -14.20 -8.50
N LYS A 128 -4.54 -14.40 -9.10
CA LYS A 128 -4.97 -13.69 -10.32
C LYS A 128 -5.68 -12.36 -10.06
N ALA A 129 -5.86 -11.96 -8.80
CA ALA A 129 -6.48 -10.67 -8.51
C ALA A 129 -5.58 -9.53 -8.98
N ASN A 130 -6.17 -8.35 -9.20
CA ASN A 130 -5.41 -7.15 -9.51
C ASN A 130 -4.41 -6.85 -8.38
N TYR A 131 -3.15 -6.56 -8.74
CA TYR A 131 -2.07 -6.27 -7.80
C TYR A 131 -2.38 -5.09 -6.86
N ALA A 132 -3.27 -4.17 -7.25
CA ALA A 132 -3.69 -3.08 -6.36
C ALA A 132 -4.37 -3.58 -5.07
N TYR A 133 -5.00 -4.76 -5.08
CA TYR A 133 -5.57 -5.39 -3.89
C TYR A 133 -4.55 -6.16 -3.05
N GLN A 134 -3.33 -6.35 -3.54
CA GLN A 134 -2.29 -7.02 -2.78
C GLN A 134 -1.70 -6.04 -1.77
N SER A 135 -1.71 -6.44 -0.50
CA SER A 135 -0.92 -5.75 0.52
C SER A 135 0.58 -5.99 0.27
N PHE A 136 1.44 -5.23 0.96
CA PHE A 136 2.89 -5.41 0.81
C PHE A 136 3.34 -6.83 1.14
N SER A 137 2.78 -7.45 2.20
CA SER A 137 3.08 -8.85 2.52
C SER A 137 2.57 -9.81 1.46
N GLY A 138 1.37 -9.57 0.91
CA GLY A 138 0.83 -10.37 -0.19
C GLY A 138 1.72 -10.34 -1.44
N LEU A 139 2.27 -9.17 -1.78
CA LEU A 139 3.22 -9.01 -2.88
C LEU A 139 4.52 -9.78 -2.63
N ILE A 140 5.09 -9.71 -1.43
CA ILE A 140 6.30 -10.47 -1.08
C ILE A 140 6.04 -11.98 -1.21
N GLU A 141 4.92 -12.46 -0.71
CA GLU A 141 4.57 -13.88 -0.78
C GLU A 141 4.36 -14.33 -2.23
N LEU A 142 3.68 -13.52 -3.03
CA LEU A 142 3.52 -13.77 -4.45
C LEU A 142 4.86 -13.82 -5.19
N LEU A 143 5.77 -12.89 -4.90
CA LEU A 143 7.12 -12.87 -5.47
C LEU A 143 7.91 -14.14 -5.08
N ARG A 144 7.86 -14.55 -3.81
CA ARG A 144 8.49 -15.80 -3.35
C ARG A 144 7.95 -17.02 -4.08
N ARG A 145 6.63 -17.14 -4.24
CA ARG A 145 6.01 -18.24 -4.99
C ARG A 145 6.46 -18.27 -6.45
N LYS A 146 6.46 -17.11 -7.13
CA LYS A 146 6.94 -17.01 -8.51
C LYS A 146 8.41 -17.39 -8.66
N ASN A 147 9.27 -16.92 -7.76
CA ASN A 147 10.69 -17.30 -7.76
C ASN A 147 10.88 -18.80 -7.56
N LYS A 148 10.14 -19.42 -6.63
CA LYS A 148 10.16 -20.87 -6.45
C LYS A 148 9.78 -21.61 -7.75
N HIS A 149 8.74 -21.15 -8.43
CA HIS A 149 8.29 -21.76 -9.68
C HIS A 149 9.32 -21.64 -10.81
N ILE A 150 10.00 -20.49 -10.90
CA ILE A 150 11.10 -20.27 -11.85
C ILE A 150 12.24 -21.27 -11.58
N GLU A 151 12.66 -21.42 -10.33
CA GLU A 151 13.73 -22.35 -9.97
C GLU A 151 13.34 -23.81 -10.26
N GLU A 152 12.10 -24.19 -9.98
CA GLU A 152 11.59 -25.52 -10.36
C GLU A 152 11.64 -25.76 -11.87
N MET A 153 11.25 -24.77 -12.69
CA MET A 153 11.32 -24.88 -14.14
C MET A 153 12.76 -24.97 -14.65
N LYS A 154 13.69 -24.19 -14.07
CA LYS A 154 15.13 -24.28 -14.40
C LYS A 154 15.67 -25.67 -14.11
N MET A 155 15.38 -26.22 -12.93
CA MET A 155 15.82 -27.57 -12.55
C MET A 155 15.26 -28.65 -13.47
N ARG A 156 13.98 -28.54 -13.88
CA ARG A 156 13.38 -29.45 -14.86
C ARG A 156 14.08 -29.36 -16.22
N GLY A 157 14.34 -28.13 -16.69
CA GLY A 157 15.06 -27.89 -17.95
C GLY A 157 16.47 -28.48 -17.93
N PHE A 158 17.23 -28.25 -16.86
CA PHE A 158 18.56 -28.82 -16.68
C PHE A 158 18.57 -30.35 -16.68
N ASN A 159 17.64 -30.96 -15.95
CA ASN A 159 17.52 -32.42 -15.91
C ASN A 159 17.14 -33.01 -17.27
N ALA A 160 16.26 -32.35 -18.01
CA ALA A 160 15.89 -32.75 -19.37
C ALA A 160 17.10 -32.66 -20.32
N ALA A 161 17.84 -31.55 -20.31
CA ALA A 161 19.05 -31.38 -21.11
C ALA A 161 20.11 -32.44 -20.78
N ARG A 162 20.33 -32.71 -19.49
CA ARG A 162 21.26 -33.76 -19.03
C ARG A 162 20.83 -35.15 -19.52
N ARG A 163 19.54 -35.46 -19.49
CA ARG A 163 19.00 -36.73 -20.02
C ARG A 163 19.25 -36.86 -21.52
N ILE A 164 18.98 -35.82 -22.29
CA ILE A 164 19.22 -35.79 -23.75
C ILE A 164 20.71 -35.98 -24.04
N ALA A 165 21.60 -35.27 -23.34
CA ALA A 165 23.04 -35.39 -23.53
C ALA A 165 23.55 -36.82 -23.27
N ARG A 166 23.02 -37.49 -22.24
CA ARG A 166 23.34 -38.90 -21.96
C ARG A 166 22.88 -39.83 -23.08
N GLN A 167 21.67 -39.64 -23.59
CA GLN A 167 21.13 -40.42 -24.71
C GLN A 167 21.94 -40.20 -25.99
N ALA A 168 22.31 -38.95 -26.29
CA ALA A 168 23.14 -38.61 -27.44
C ALA A 168 24.53 -39.27 -27.39
N ARG A 169 25.15 -39.30 -26.20
CA ARG A 169 26.42 -40.01 -25.99
C ARG A 169 26.25 -41.52 -26.20
N SER A 170 25.24 -42.14 -25.57
CA SER A 170 24.96 -43.57 -25.75
C SER A 170 24.72 -43.95 -27.22
N LEU A 171 23.99 -43.13 -27.97
CA LEU A 171 23.79 -43.32 -29.41
C LEU A 171 25.11 -43.19 -30.20
N THR A 172 25.97 -42.26 -29.82
CA THR A 172 27.28 -42.08 -30.45
C THR A 172 28.17 -43.29 -30.19
N ASP A 173 28.23 -43.77 -28.94
CA ASP A 173 28.99 -44.95 -28.56
C ASP A 173 28.51 -46.19 -29.32
N HIS A 174 27.19 -46.37 -29.44
CA HIS A 174 26.60 -47.45 -30.23
C HIS A 174 26.96 -47.36 -31.73
N LYS A 175 26.91 -46.16 -32.33
CA LYS A 175 27.35 -45.95 -33.73
C LYS A 175 28.83 -46.29 -33.93
N CYS A 176 29.69 -45.89 -33.00
CA CYS A 176 31.11 -46.22 -33.03
C CYS A 176 31.34 -47.74 -32.94
N PHE A 177 30.60 -48.42 -32.07
CA PHE A 177 30.66 -49.87 -31.92
C PHE A 177 30.27 -50.62 -33.21
N VAL A 178 29.14 -50.27 -33.83
CA VAL A 178 28.69 -50.88 -35.09
C VAL A 178 29.72 -50.68 -36.21
N ARG A 179 30.29 -49.47 -36.33
CA ARG A 179 31.34 -49.18 -37.31
C ARG A 179 32.60 -50.02 -37.09
N ALA A 180 32.99 -50.24 -35.83
CA ALA A 180 34.14 -51.07 -35.49
C ALA A 180 33.93 -52.54 -35.90
N ILE A 181 32.73 -53.09 -35.66
CA ILE A 181 32.37 -54.45 -36.10
C ILE A 181 32.42 -54.55 -37.63
N GLN A 182 31.82 -53.59 -38.33
CA GLN A 182 31.81 -53.59 -39.80
C GLN A 182 33.23 -53.59 -40.37
N LYS A 183 34.12 -52.78 -39.80
CA LYS A 183 35.54 -52.72 -40.18
C LYS A 183 36.27 -54.04 -39.91
N ALA A 184 36.02 -54.69 -38.77
CA ALA A 184 36.65 -55.97 -38.43
C ALA A 184 36.18 -57.11 -39.35
N GLY A 185 34.89 -57.16 -39.71
CA GLY A 185 34.33 -58.18 -40.59
C GLY A 185 34.82 -58.08 -42.05
N SER A 186 35.21 -56.89 -42.52
CA SER A 186 35.69 -56.69 -43.89
C SER A 186 37.19 -56.98 -44.08
N THR A 187 37.95 -57.12 -42.99
CA THR A 187 39.36 -57.51 -43.01
C THR A 187 39.61 -59.02 -42.94
N GLY A 188 38.57 -59.83 -42.72
CA GLY A 188 38.66 -61.30 -42.55
C GLY A 188 38.32 -62.14 -43.77
N ILE A 189 38.01 -61.53 -44.92
CA ILE A 189 37.75 -62.22 -46.19
C ILE A 189 38.92 -61.91 -47.14
N LYS A 190 39.99 -62.70 -47.05
CA LYS A 190 41.06 -62.81 -48.04
C LYS A 190 41.56 -64.24 -48.06
#